data_AF-A0A5D2DQP2-F1
#
_entry.id   AF-A0A5D2DQP2-F1
#
_cell.length_a   1.000
_cell.length_b   1.000
_cell.length_c   1.000
_cell.angle_alpha   90.00
_cell.angle_beta   90.00
_cell.angle_gamma   90.00
#
_symmetry.space_group_name_H-M   'P 1'
#
loop_
_entity.id
_entity.type
_entity.pdbx_description
1 polymer ?
#
loop_
_entity_poly.entity_id
_entity_poly.type
_entity_poly.pdbx_seq_one_letter_code
_entity_poly.pdbx_strand_id
1 'polypeptide(L)'
;MPGIWTKKQVEAWKPIVEVVHDKGGIFFCQLWHVGRASSYAFQPNGQAPISCTDKGVIPGLDGMDWSPPRRLRTDEIPATVNNFRLAARNAIEAGFDGVEIHGANGYLLDQFMKDQVNDRTDKYGGSLENRCRFPLEIVEAVVNEIGADKVGMRLSSYASYMEASESNPEALGVYMANAVNKFGILYLHVIEPRMIKINDKYETPHSLLPMRNAFKGTFIAAGRYNGDDGNKAMADNY
;
A
#
# COMPACT_ATOMS: atom_id res chain seq x y z
N MET A 1 -2.84 -5.28 15.70
CA MET A 1 -3.38 -5.18 14.33
C MET A 1 -4.10 -6.48 13.98
N PRO A 2 -5.31 -6.42 13.40
CA PRO A 2 -6.04 -7.63 13.02
C PRO A 2 -5.39 -8.32 11.81
N GLY A 3 -5.64 -9.62 11.67
CA GLY A 3 -5.11 -10.43 10.57
C GLY A 3 -6.21 -11.05 9.72
N ILE A 4 -5.83 -11.68 8.60
CA ILE A 4 -6.77 -12.37 7.69
C ILE A 4 -6.14 -13.58 6.99
N TRP A 5 -5.20 -14.27 7.66
CA TRP A 5 -4.48 -15.43 7.10
C TRP A 5 -4.92 -16.77 7.72
N THR A 6 -5.76 -16.76 8.76
CA THR A 6 -6.31 -17.98 9.38
C THR A 6 -7.83 -18.03 9.25
N LYS A 7 -8.38 -19.24 9.24
CA LYS A 7 -9.84 -19.45 9.28
C LYS A 7 -10.50 -18.77 10.48
N LYS A 8 -9.87 -18.82 11.66
CA LYS A 8 -10.37 -18.16 12.87
C LYS A 8 -10.52 -16.64 12.68
N GLN A 9 -9.57 -16.00 12.00
CA GLN A 9 -9.63 -14.58 11.70
C GLN A 9 -10.73 -14.26 10.68
N VAL A 10 -10.89 -15.07 9.63
CA VAL A 10 -11.95 -14.92 8.64
C VAL A 10 -13.33 -14.98 9.30
N GLU A 11 -13.60 -15.99 10.13
CA GLU A 11 -14.87 -16.09 10.86
C GLU A 11 -15.08 -14.91 11.83
N ALA A 12 -14.01 -14.39 12.44
CA ALA A 12 -14.10 -13.24 13.32
C ALA A 12 -14.41 -11.92 12.58
N TRP A 13 -14.11 -11.83 11.28
CA TRP A 13 -14.44 -10.66 10.47
C TRP A 13 -15.90 -10.62 10.00
N LYS A 14 -16.51 -11.79 9.75
CA LYS A 14 -17.89 -11.88 9.24
C LYS A 14 -18.93 -11.03 9.97
N PRO A 15 -19.06 -11.07 11.31
CA PRO A 15 -20.07 -10.25 12.00
C PRO A 15 -19.79 -8.74 11.88
N ILE A 16 -18.53 -8.34 11.69
CA ILE A 16 -18.17 -6.92 11.50
C ILE A 16 -18.62 -6.45 10.12
N VAL A 17 -18.38 -7.28 9.09
CA VAL A 17 -18.82 -7.01 7.72
C VAL A 17 -20.34 -6.98 7.65
N GLU A 18 -21.02 -7.97 8.24
CA GLU A 18 -22.48 -8.07 8.29
C GLU A 18 -23.12 -6.79 8.86
N VAL A 19 -22.61 -6.28 9.98
CA VAL A 19 -23.14 -5.03 10.59
C VAL A 19 -22.94 -3.80 9.69
N VAL A 20 -21.91 -3.76 8.84
CA VAL A 20 -21.74 -2.68 7.86
C VAL A 20 -22.75 -2.83 6.73
N HIS A 21 -22.96 -4.06 6.24
CA HIS A 21 -23.93 -4.38 5.20
C HIS A 21 -25.38 -4.17 5.65
N ASP A 22 -25.73 -4.47 6.89
CA ASP A 22 -27.05 -4.20 7.50
C ASP A 22 -27.42 -2.71 7.47
N LYS A 23 -26.41 -1.84 7.35
CA LYS A 23 -26.57 -0.38 7.22
C LYS A 23 -26.47 0.11 5.78
N GLY A 24 -26.37 -0.80 4.80
CA GLY A 24 -26.19 -0.50 3.38
C GLY A 24 -24.80 0.06 3.03
N GLY A 25 -23.80 -0.16 3.90
CA GLY A 25 -22.43 0.27 3.67
C GLY A 25 -21.68 -0.65 2.70
N ILE A 26 -20.67 -0.09 2.03
CA ILE A 26 -19.67 -0.85 1.25
C ILE A 26 -18.38 -0.90 2.06
N PHE A 27 -17.75 -2.08 2.13
CA PHE A 27 -16.59 -2.31 2.98
C PHE A 27 -15.46 -3.03 2.24
N PHE A 28 -14.32 -2.34 2.13
CA PHE A 28 -13.10 -2.89 1.55
C PHE A 28 -12.08 -3.24 2.65
N CYS A 29 -11.47 -4.42 2.57
CA CYS A 29 -10.40 -4.84 3.49
C CYS A 29 -9.03 -4.34 2.98
N GLN A 30 -8.33 -3.51 3.75
CA GLN A 30 -6.98 -3.10 3.38
C GLN A 30 -5.95 -4.19 3.70
N LEU A 31 -5.32 -4.76 2.67
CA LEU A 31 -4.29 -5.79 2.78
C LEU A 31 -2.93 -5.16 3.05
N TRP A 32 -2.27 -5.60 4.11
CA TRP A 32 -1.11 -4.93 4.65
C TRP A 32 0.03 -5.88 5.00
N HIS A 33 1.25 -5.42 4.72
CA HIS A 33 2.49 -6.04 5.18
C HIS A 33 3.48 -4.95 5.62
N VAL A 34 3.87 -4.96 6.90
CA VAL A 34 4.71 -3.92 7.52
C VAL A 34 6.11 -3.77 6.91
N GLY A 35 6.68 -4.87 6.45
CA GLY A 35 8.07 -4.89 6.01
C GLY A 35 9.01 -4.55 7.17
N ARG A 36 9.96 -3.63 6.97
CA ARG A 36 10.93 -3.21 8.00
C ARG A 36 10.37 -2.38 9.17
N ALA A 37 9.11 -1.92 9.11
CA ALA A 37 8.45 -1.22 10.21
C ALA A 37 7.91 -2.21 11.25
N SER A 38 8.79 -3.02 11.82
CA SER A 38 8.46 -4.09 12.78
C SER A 38 9.65 -4.40 13.68
N SER A 39 9.46 -5.29 14.65
CA SER A 39 10.51 -5.74 15.57
C SER A 39 10.50 -7.25 15.71
N TYR A 40 11.60 -7.83 16.20
CA TYR A 40 11.72 -9.28 16.44
C TYR A 40 10.60 -9.81 17.34
N ALA A 41 10.13 -9.01 18.29
CA ALA A 41 9.06 -9.39 19.23
C ALA A 41 7.72 -9.69 18.55
N PHE A 42 7.48 -9.13 17.36
CA PHE A 42 6.24 -9.36 16.60
C PHE A 42 6.37 -10.46 15.54
N GLN A 43 7.59 -10.95 15.29
CA GLN A 43 7.85 -11.93 14.24
C GLN A 43 7.72 -13.36 14.78
N PRO A 44 7.21 -14.30 13.96
CA PRO A 44 7.21 -15.71 14.31
C PRO A 44 8.61 -16.18 14.74
N ASN A 45 8.70 -16.82 15.89
CA ASN A 45 9.96 -17.36 16.44
C ASN A 45 11.07 -16.30 16.62
N GLY A 46 10.73 -15.01 16.77
CA GLY A 46 11.72 -13.95 16.96
C GLY A 46 12.57 -13.66 15.72
N GLN A 47 12.10 -14.03 14.53
CA GLN A 47 12.82 -13.79 13.28
C GLN A 47 12.98 -12.29 12.96
N ALA A 48 13.90 -11.97 12.06
CA ALA A 48 14.01 -10.62 11.54
C ALA A 48 12.80 -10.24 10.67
N PRO A 49 12.28 -8.99 10.77
CA PRO A 49 11.35 -8.47 9.78
C PRO A 49 11.92 -8.59 8.36
N ILE A 50 11.08 -8.59 7.34
CA ILE A 50 11.54 -8.70 5.95
C ILE A 50 11.41 -7.36 5.20
N SER A 51 12.31 -7.10 4.24
CA SER A 51 12.27 -5.89 3.40
C SER A 51 12.99 -6.09 2.06
N CYS A 52 12.99 -5.07 1.20
CA CYS A 52 13.84 -4.99 0.02
C CYS A 52 15.33 -4.74 0.38
N THR A 53 15.61 -4.26 1.59
CA THR A 53 16.92 -3.91 2.14
C THR A 53 17.17 -4.61 3.49
N ASP A 54 18.38 -4.50 4.02
CA ASP A 54 18.80 -4.87 5.38
C ASP A 54 18.90 -3.64 6.32
N LYS A 55 18.63 -2.44 5.82
CA LYS A 55 18.63 -1.19 6.59
C LYS A 55 17.34 -1.04 7.43
N GLY A 56 17.51 -0.82 8.74
CA GLY A 56 16.43 -0.52 9.69
C GLY A 56 15.76 0.84 9.47
N VAL A 57 14.89 1.23 10.41
CA VAL A 57 14.21 2.53 10.46
C VAL A 57 14.46 3.18 11.82
N ILE A 58 14.91 4.43 11.81
CA ILE A 58 15.42 5.23 12.92
C ILE A 58 14.91 6.69 12.82
N PRO A 59 14.29 7.26 13.88
CA PRO A 59 13.78 6.54 15.04
C PRO A 59 12.56 5.70 14.61
N GLY A 60 12.39 4.55 15.25
CA GLY A 60 11.15 3.79 15.12
C GLY A 60 9.99 4.43 15.90
N LEU A 61 8.99 3.62 16.26
CA LEU A 61 7.81 4.12 16.97
C LEU A 61 8.16 4.45 18.43
N ASP A 62 7.61 5.56 18.94
CA ASP A 62 7.73 5.97 20.35
C ASP A 62 9.18 6.10 20.87
N GLY A 63 10.13 6.42 19.99
CA GLY A 63 11.53 6.59 20.33
C GLY A 63 12.32 5.28 20.47
N MET A 64 11.73 4.13 20.12
CA MET A 64 12.44 2.85 19.99
C MET A 64 12.65 2.49 18.53
N ASP A 65 13.88 2.14 18.17
CA ASP A 65 14.25 1.75 16.81
C ASP A 65 13.55 0.47 16.36
N TRP A 66 13.17 0.42 15.09
CA TRP A 66 12.70 -0.82 14.49
C TRP A 66 13.86 -1.79 14.30
N SER A 67 13.63 -3.07 14.55
CA SER A 67 14.70 -4.07 14.45
C SER A 67 15.23 -4.18 13.01
N PRO A 68 16.55 -4.33 12.79
CA PRO A 68 17.10 -4.49 11.45
C PRO A 68 16.39 -5.62 10.68
N PRO A 69 15.92 -5.35 9.46
CA PRO A 69 15.24 -6.36 8.64
C PRO A 69 16.25 -7.28 7.96
N ARG A 70 15.75 -8.41 7.46
CA ARG A 70 16.42 -9.26 6.49
C ARG A 70 15.93 -8.91 5.10
N ARG A 71 16.87 -8.72 4.17
CA ARG A 71 16.55 -8.60 2.74
C ARG A 71 15.88 -9.88 2.24
N LEU A 72 14.72 -9.76 1.61
CA LEU A 72 14.09 -10.87 0.88
C LEU A 72 14.99 -11.34 -0.25
N ARG A 73 15.19 -12.65 -0.35
CA ARG A 73 15.82 -13.23 -1.54
C ARG A 73 14.85 -13.17 -2.71
N THR A 74 15.39 -13.15 -3.93
CA THR A 74 14.59 -13.07 -5.16
C THR A 74 13.58 -14.22 -5.28
N ASP A 75 13.95 -15.41 -4.80
CA ASP A 75 13.11 -16.63 -4.79
C ASP A 75 12.01 -16.62 -3.71
N GLU A 76 12.08 -15.73 -2.71
CA GLU A 76 11.06 -15.61 -1.66
C GLU A 76 9.92 -14.66 -2.03
N ILE A 77 10.15 -13.76 -2.99
CA ILE A 77 9.16 -12.74 -3.38
C ILE A 77 7.86 -13.37 -3.91
N PRO A 78 7.88 -14.39 -4.78
CA PRO A 78 6.65 -15.05 -5.24
C PRO A 78 5.77 -15.62 -4.12
N ALA A 79 6.38 -16.11 -3.03
CA ALA A 79 5.62 -16.59 -1.87
C ALA A 79 4.88 -15.44 -1.16
N THR A 80 5.50 -14.26 -1.09
CA THR A 80 4.88 -13.06 -0.52
C THR A 80 3.73 -12.56 -1.41
N VAL A 81 3.91 -12.59 -2.75
CA VAL A 81 2.82 -12.31 -3.70
C VAL A 81 1.63 -13.25 -3.45
N ASN A 82 1.89 -14.55 -3.31
CA ASN A 82 0.85 -15.52 -2.99
C ASN A 82 0.17 -15.25 -1.64
N ASN A 83 0.88 -14.74 -0.63
CA ASN A 83 0.24 -14.36 0.64
C ASN A 83 -0.80 -13.25 0.47
N PHE A 84 -0.54 -12.23 -0.37
CA PHE A 84 -1.53 -11.21 -0.70
C PHE A 84 -2.73 -11.80 -1.45
N ARG A 85 -2.49 -12.70 -2.40
CA ARG A 85 -3.56 -13.44 -3.11
C ARG A 85 -4.46 -14.21 -2.15
N LEU A 86 -3.87 -14.98 -1.24
CA LEU A 86 -4.61 -15.75 -0.24
C LEU A 86 -5.39 -14.83 0.72
N ALA A 87 -4.78 -13.72 1.15
CA ALA A 87 -5.43 -12.74 2.01
C ALA A 87 -6.63 -12.07 1.30
N ALA A 88 -6.54 -11.81 -0.01
CA ALA A 88 -7.64 -11.29 -0.80
C ALA A 88 -8.81 -12.27 -0.87
N ARG A 89 -8.54 -13.56 -1.15
CA ARG A 89 -9.59 -14.59 -1.11
C ARG A 89 -10.26 -14.66 0.25
N ASN A 90 -9.46 -14.65 1.32
CA ASN A 90 -9.97 -14.70 2.69
C ASN A 90 -10.82 -13.47 3.05
N ALA A 91 -10.51 -12.29 2.49
CA ALA A 91 -11.34 -11.10 2.62
C ALA A 91 -12.71 -11.28 1.96
N ILE A 92 -12.75 -11.85 0.75
CA ILE A 92 -14.02 -12.18 0.09
C ILE A 92 -14.79 -13.25 0.87
N GLU A 93 -14.12 -14.27 1.42
CA GLU A 93 -14.75 -15.29 2.28
C GLU A 93 -15.33 -14.69 3.58
N ALA A 94 -14.70 -13.64 4.12
CA ALA A 94 -15.21 -12.89 5.26
C ALA A 94 -16.39 -11.97 4.91
N GLY A 95 -16.71 -11.82 3.62
CA GLY A 95 -17.83 -11.04 3.10
C GLY A 95 -17.47 -9.62 2.66
N PHE A 96 -16.21 -9.19 2.70
CA PHE A 96 -15.84 -7.85 2.21
C PHE A 96 -16.21 -7.68 0.73
N ASP A 97 -16.63 -6.47 0.34
CA ASP A 97 -16.99 -6.15 -1.05
C ASP A 97 -15.77 -6.11 -1.98
N GLY A 98 -14.59 -5.92 -1.39
CA GLY A 98 -13.32 -5.93 -2.08
C GLY A 98 -12.14 -5.70 -1.16
N VAL A 99 -10.98 -5.44 -1.76
CA VAL A 99 -9.74 -5.20 -1.03
C VAL A 99 -9.01 -3.96 -1.52
N GLU A 100 -8.30 -3.31 -0.61
CA GLU A 100 -7.35 -2.24 -0.93
C GLU A 100 -5.92 -2.75 -0.69
N ILE A 101 -5.07 -2.75 -1.72
CA ILE A 101 -3.66 -3.11 -1.57
C ILE A 101 -2.91 -1.93 -0.95
N HIS A 102 -2.32 -2.11 0.24
CA HIS A 102 -1.58 -1.05 0.91
C HIS A 102 -0.17 -0.84 0.33
N GLY A 103 -0.06 0.01 -0.68
CA GLY A 103 1.18 0.45 -1.33
C GLY A 103 1.74 1.78 -0.82
N ALA A 104 1.62 2.09 0.47
CA ALA A 104 1.84 3.44 0.99
C ALA A 104 2.52 3.44 2.37
N ASN A 105 2.87 4.62 2.86
CA ASN A 105 3.34 4.93 4.22
C ASN A 105 4.58 4.15 4.65
N GLY A 106 5.50 3.87 3.73
CA GLY A 106 6.77 3.22 4.03
C GLY A 106 6.64 1.77 4.49
N TYR A 107 5.52 1.10 4.22
CA TYR A 107 5.35 -0.34 4.42
C TYR A 107 5.93 -1.15 3.26
N LEU A 108 5.85 -2.49 3.30
CA LEU A 108 6.64 -3.37 2.44
C LEU A 108 6.60 -2.99 0.96
N LEU A 109 5.42 -2.71 0.40
CA LEU A 109 5.31 -2.38 -1.03
C LEU A 109 5.91 -1.00 -1.34
N ASP A 110 5.72 -0.02 -0.47
CA ASP A 110 6.33 1.30 -0.59
C ASP A 110 7.86 1.22 -0.40
N GLN A 111 8.36 0.35 0.48
CA GLN A 111 9.79 0.07 0.63
C GLN A 111 10.42 -0.44 -0.67
N PHE A 112 9.73 -1.29 -1.42
CA PHE A 112 10.19 -1.71 -2.75
C PHE A 112 10.08 -0.58 -3.78
N MET A 113 9.03 0.22 -3.73
CA MET A 113 8.86 1.31 -4.69
C MET A 113 9.85 2.44 -4.50
N LYS A 114 10.29 2.77 -3.28
CA LYS A 114 11.04 3.98 -2.95
C LYS A 114 12.57 3.80 -3.08
N ASP A 115 13.25 4.65 -3.85
CA ASP A 115 14.68 4.50 -4.15
C ASP A 115 15.63 4.78 -2.98
N GLN A 116 15.18 5.51 -1.96
CA GLN A 116 15.96 5.69 -0.72
C GLN A 116 15.89 4.47 0.21
N VAL A 117 15.04 3.48 -0.12
CA VAL A 117 14.93 2.22 0.62
C VAL A 117 15.41 1.04 -0.22
N ASN A 118 14.92 0.92 -1.46
CA ASN A 118 15.23 -0.20 -2.33
C ASN A 118 16.62 -0.05 -2.98
N ASP A 119 17.58 -0.69 -2.33
CA ASP A 119 18.97 -0.81 -2.78
C ASP A 119 19.27 -2.19 -3.42
N ARG A 120 18.24 -2.88 -3.96
CA ARG A 120 18.44 -4.16 -4.64
C ARG A 120 19.08 -3.98 -6.01
N THR A 121 19.83 -5.00 -6.42
CA THR A 121 20.50 -5.07 -7.74
C THR A 121 19.90 -6.14 -8.66
N ASP A 122 18.88 -6.87 -8.19
CA ASP A 122 18.15 -7.86 -8.98
C ASP A 122 16.97 -7.24 -9.76
N LYS A 123 16.12 -8.07 -10.37
CA LYS A 123 14.96 -7.63 -11.15
C LYS A 123 13.90 -6.82 -10.36
N TYR A 124 14.07 -6.68 -9.04
CA TYR A 124 13.18 -5.93 -8.15
C TYR A 124 13.79 -4.62 -7.64
N GLY A 125 14.96 -4.18 -8.14
CA GLY A 125 15.56 -2.88 -7.79
C GLY A 125 16.29 -2.19 -8.95
N GLY A 126 16.85 -1.02 -8.63
CA GLY A 126 17.46 -0.13 -9.61
C GLY A 126 16.42 0.73 -10.35
N SER A 127 16.03 0.32 -11.56
CA SER A 127 15.11 1.10 -12.39
C SER A 127 13.73 1.26 -11.74
N LEU A 128 13.01 2.32 -12.15
CA LEU A 128 11.63 2.56 -11.69
C LEU A 128 10.71 1.35 -12.00
N GLU A 129 10.86 0.75 -13.18
CA GLU A 129 10.14 -0.48 -13.56
C GLU A 129 10.41 -1.63 -12.59
N ASN A 130 11.69 -1.88 -12.28
CA ASN A 130 12.06 -2.97 -11.38
C ASN A 130 11.56 -2.74 -9.96
N ARG A 131 11.67 -1.51 -9.43
CA ARG A 131 11.16 -1.13 -8.10
C ARG A 131 9.65 -1.33 -7.98
N CYS A 132 8.91 -1.05 -9.06
CA CYS A 132 7.46 -1.21 -9.11
C CYS A 132 7.02 -2.66 -9.44
N ARG A 133 7.92 -3.54 -9.87
CA ARG A 133 7.60 -4.90 -10.31
C ARG A 133 6.89 -5.72 -9.23
N PHE A 134 7.40 -5.71 -8.00
CA PHE A 134 6.82 -6.49 -6.91
C PHE A 134 5.39 -6.04 -6.53
N PRO A 135 5.11 -4.74 -6.30
CA PRO A 135 3.75 -4.26 -6.12
C PRO A 135 2.81 -4.61 -7.29
N LEU A 136 3.28 -4.53 -8.54
CA LEU A 136 2.46 -4.86 -9.71
C LEU A 136 2.18 -6.37 -9.83
N GLU A 137 3.14 -7.23 -9.46
CA GLU A 137 2.90 -8.69 -9.34
C GLU A 137 1.82 -9.00 -8.28
N ILE A 138 1.75 -8.22 -7.19
CA ILE A 138 0.67 -8.33 -6.18
C ILE A 138 -0.67 -7.87 -6.74
N VAL A 139 -0.72 -6.73 -7.44
CA VAL A 139 -1.94 -6.25 -8.08
C VAL A 139 -2.48 -7.30 -9.03
N GLU A 140 -1.64 -7.85 -9.91
CA GLU A 140 -2.02 -8.92 -10.85
C GLU A 140 -2.55 -10.16 -10.13
N ALA A 141 -1.84 -10.65 -9.11
CA ALA A 141 -2.24 -11.85 -8.39
C ALA A 141 -3.58 -11.67 -7.65
N VAL A 142 -3.81 -10.50 -7.04
CA VAL A 142 -5.07 -10.18 -6.34
C VAL A 142 -6.21 -10.00 -7.34
N VAL A 143 -5.99 -9.28 -8.45
CA VAL A 143 -6.98 -9.11 -9.52
C VAL A 143 -7.40 -10.45 -10.11
N ASN A 144 -6.44 -11.35 -10.37
CA ASN A 144 -6.74 -12.69 -10.88
C ASN A 144 -7.53 -13.55 -9.89
N GLU A 145 -7.43 -13.30 -8.59
CA GLU A 145 -8.14 -14.07 -7.56
C GLU A 145 -9.58 -13.60 -7.34
N ILE A 146 -9.82 -12.29 -7.27
CA ILE A 146 -11.12 -11.75 -6.81
C ILE A 146 -11.86 -10.90 -7.86
N GLY A 147 -11.22 -10.62 -9.00
CA GLY A 147 -11.72 -9.72 -10.04
C GLY A 147 -11.30 -8.27 -9.82
N ALA A 148 -10.95 -7.57 -10.91
CA ALA A 148 -10.42 -6.20 -10.88
C ALA A 148 -11.41 -5.16 -10.31
N ASP A 149 -12.70 -5.42 -10.51
CA ASP A 149 -13.83 -4.62 -10.01
C ASP A 149 -13.92 -4.57 -8.48
N LYS A 150 -13.14 -5.40 -7.77
CA LYS A 150 -13.10 -5.47 -6.31
C LYS A 150 -11.73 -5.09 -5.74
N VAL A 151 -10.85 -4.52 -6.55
CA VAL A 151 -9.48 -4.20 -6.14
C VAL A 151 -9.25 -2.70 -6.20
N GLY A 152 -8.76 -2.14 -5.10
CA GLY A 152 -8.15 -0.82 -5.07
C GLY A 152 -6.67 -0.90 -4.70
N MET A 153 -5.92 0.17 -4.93
CA MET A 153 -4.55 0.31 -4.45
C MET A 153 -4.35 1.68 -3.81
N ARG A 154 -3.65 1.70 -2.67
CA ARG A 154 -3.28 2.94 -1.98
C ARG A 154 -1.83 3.32 -2.21
N LEU A 155 -1.54 4.58 -2.52
CA LEU A 155 -0.19 5.12 -2.78
C LEU A 155 0.10 6.38 -1.97
N SER A 156 1.39 6.63 -1.70
CA SER A 156 1.87 7.84 -1.02
C SER A 156 3.26 8.23 -1.56
N SER A 157 3.34 8.53 -2.85
CA SER A 157 4.62 8.76 -3.53
C SER A 157 5.45 9.90 -2.93
N TYR A 158 4.79 10.97 -2.47
CA TYR A 158 5.43 12.14 -1.85
C TYR A 158 5.72 11.98 -0.35
N ALA A 159 5.15 10.96 0.31
CA ALA A 159 5.38 10.75 1.74
C ALA A 159 6.76 10.16 1.99
N SER A 160 7.40 10.59 3.08
CA SER A 160 8.69 10.07 3.57
C SER A 160 8.58 9.38 4.93
N TYR A 161 7.37 8.99 5.31
CA TYR A 161 7.10 8.26 6.55
C TYR A 161 7.88 6.93 6.61
N MET A 162 8.35 6.55 7.81
CA MET A 162 9.19 5.35 8.04
C MET A 162 10.48 5.32 7.18
N GLU A 163 11.09 6.50 7.00
CA GLU A 163 12.29 6.71 6.19
C GLU A 163 12.16 6.17 4.74
N ALA A 164 10.96 6.29 4.16
CA ALA A 164 10.67 5.82 2.81
C ALA A 164 10.45 6.98 1.83
N SER A 165 11.51 7.74 1.56
CA SER A 165 11.51 8.83 0.58
C SER A 165 11.86 8.37 -0.84
N GLU A 166 11.48 9.18 -1.83
CA GLU A 166 11.77 8.98 -3.26
C GLU A 166 12.49 10.21 -3.82
N SER A 167 13.49 10.02 -4.67
CA SER A 167 14.17 11.14 -5.33
C SER A 167 13.30 11.87 -6.35
N ASN A 168 12.39 11.16 -7.03
CA ASN A 168 11.40 11.72 -7.96
C ASN A 168 9.98 11.17 -7.71
N PRO A 169 9.27 11.67 -6.68
CA PRO A 169 7.97 11.15 -6.26
C PRO A 169 6.86 11.32 -7.31
N GLU A 170 6.94 12.36 -8.15
CA GLU A 170 5.99 12.56 -9.24
C GLU A 170 6.15 11.47 -10.31
N ALA A 171 7.38 11.19 -10.75
CA ALA A 171 7.64 10.14 -11.73
C ALA A 171 7.19 8.76 -11.22
N LEU A 172 7.45 8.44 -9.95
CA LEU A 172 6.96 7.21 -9.33
C LEU A 172 5.43 7.14 -9.31
N GLY A 173 4.78 8.21 -8.87
CA GLY A 173 3.31 8.29 -8.80
C GLY A 173 2.65 8.11 -10.18
N VAL A 174 3.14 8.86 -11.18
CA VAL A 174 2.63 8.80 -12.57
C VAL A 174 2.90 7.44 -13.20
N TYR A 175 4.07 6.83 -12.96
CA TYR A 175 4.36 5.49 -13.45
C TYR A 175 3.38 4.46 -12.89
N MET A 176 3.18 4.44 -11.57
CA MET A 176 2.25 3.50 -10.93
C MET A 176 0.82 3.73 -11.40
N ALA A 177 0.36 4.97 -11.49
CA ALA A 177 -0.98 5.32 -12.00
C ALA A 177 -1.20 4.82 -13.44
N ASN A 178 -0.20 4.92 -14.32
CA ASN A 178 -0.27 4.35 -15.67
C ASN A 178 -0.24 2.82 -15.67
N ALA A 179 0.67 2.22 -14.89
CA ALA A 179 0.88 0.78 -14.87
C ALA A 179 -0.36 0.02 -14.38
N VAL A 180 -1.04 0.52 -13.35
CA VAL A 180 -2.21 -0.17 -12.78
C VAL A 180 -3.43 -0.14 -13.70
N ASN A 181 -3.49 0.77 -14.69
CA ASN A 181 -4.56 0.78 -15.69
C ASN A 181 -4.63 -0.55 -16.47
N LYS A 182 -3.49 -1.22 -16.68
CA LYS A 182 -3.44 -2.51 -17.39
C LYS A 182 -4.30 -3.58 -16.70
N PHE A 183 -4.46 -3.49 -15.38
CA PHE A 183 -5.22 -4.46 -14.60
C PHE A 183 -6.68 -4.08 -14.40
N GLY A 184 -7.08 -2.86 -14.78
CA GLY A 184 -8.46 -2.39 -14.65
C GLY A 184 -8.97 -2.32 -13.21
N ILE A 185 -8.09 -2.07 -12.23
CA ILE A 185 -8.49 -1.96 -10.82
C ILE A 185 -9.56 -0.88 -10.62
N LEU A 186 -10.49 -1.12 -9.68
CA LEU A 186 -11.64 -0.25 -9.41
C LEU A 186 -11.23 1.18 -9.07
N TYR A 187 -10.25 1.35 -8.18
CA TYR A 187 -9.80 2.68 -7.77
C TYR A 187 -8.31 2.77 -7.44
N LEU A 188 -7.79 3.99 -7.56
CA LEU A 188 -6.49 4.38 -7.05
C LEU A 188 -6.68 5.42 -5.95
N HIS A 189 -6.27 5.06 -4.73
CA HIS A 189 -6.35 5.91 -3.55
C HIS A 189 -4.98 6.53 -3.27
N VAL A 190 -4.87 7.86 -3.31
CA VAL A 190 -3.58 8.54 -3.23
C VAL A 190 -3.56 9.55 -2.10
N ILE A 191 -2.50 9.49 -1.31
CA ILE A 191 -2.25 10.42 -0.21
C ILE A 191 -1.62 11.70 -0.75
N GLU A 192 -2.19 12.84 -0.35
CA GLU A 192 -1.78 14.18 -0.75
C GLU A 192 -0.30 14.51 -0.47
N PRO A 193 0.38 15.29 -1.32
CA PRO A 193 1.76 15.71 -1.09
C PRO A 193 1.93 16.56 0.18
N ARG A 194 0.86 17.25 0.62
CA ARG A 194 0.84 18.01 1.89
C ARG A 194 0.97 17.12 3.13
N MET A 195 0.84 15.80 2.98
CA MET A 195 0.96 14.79 4.04
C MET A 195 2.32 14.07 3.99
N ILE A 196 3.43 14.82 3.95
CA ILE A 196 4.78 14.23 3.96
C ILE A 196 4.99 13.33 5.19
N LYS A 197 4.44 13.76 6.34
CA LYS A 197 4.35 13.02 7.61
C LYS A 197 2.88 12.93 8.05
N ILE A 198 2.51 11.85 8.75
CA ILE A 198 1.11 11.52 9.10
C ILE A 198 0.40 12.65 9.88
N ASN A 199 1.12 13.48 10.65
CA ASN A 199 0.54 14.46 11.56
C ASN A 199 0.74 15.94 11.17
N ASP A 200 1.29 16.21 9.99
CA ASP A 200 1.62 17.58 9.57
C ASP A 200 0.91 17.94 8.25
N LYS A 201 0.59 19.24 8.06
CA LYS A 201 0.15 19.80 6.77
C LYS A 201 1.26 20.72 6.29
N TYR A 202 1.88 20.38 5.17
CA TYR A 202 2.93 21.20 4.56
C TYR A 202 2.38 21.97 3.37
N GLU A 203 2.83 23.22 3.20
CA GLU A 203 2.69 23.90 1.92
C GLU A 203 3.62 23.24 0.91
N THR A 204 3.11 22.96 -0.27
CA THR A 204 3.84 22.25 -1.31
C THR A 204 3.34 22.69 -2.69
N PRO A 205 4.24 22.85 -3.68
CA PRO A 205 3.84 23.13 -5.05
C PRO A 205 3.37 21.87 -5.79
N HIS A 206 3.50 20.68 -5.18
CA HIS A 206 3.12 19.42 -5.79
C HIS A 206 1.61 19.16 -5.69
N SER A 207 1.07 18.45 -6.68
CA SER A 207 -0.35 18.07 -6.77
C SER A 207 -0.46 16.63 -7.25
N LEU A 208 -1.57 15.95 -6.94
CA LEU A 208 -1.86 14.62 -7.50
C LEU A 208 -2.49 14.68 -8.91
N LEU A 209 -2.70 15.87 -9.49
CA LEU A 209 -3.32 16.05 -10.82
C LEU A 209 -2.61 15.23 -11.92
N PRO A 210 -1.27 15.14 -11.98
CA PRO A 210 -0.59 14.26 -12.95
C PRO A 210 -0.98 12.78 -12.79
N MET A 211 -1.12 12.30 -11.55
CA MET A 211 -1.55 10.92 -11.27
C MET A 211 -3.02 10.72 -11.62
N ARG A 212 -3.88 11.68 -11.28
CA ARG A 212 -5.30 11.70 -11.64
C ARG A 212 -5.51 11.60 -13.15
N ASN A 213 -4.73 12.34 -13.94
CA ASN A 213 -4.78 12.33 -15.41
C ASN A 213 -4.25 11.02 -16.01
N ALA A 214 -3.24 10.42 -15.37
CA ALA A 214 -2.67 9.13 -15.79
C ALA A 214 -3.63 7.96 -15.54
N PHE A 215 -4.28 7.91 -14.37
CA PHE A 215 -5.20 6.83 -14.01
C PHE A 215 -6.58 6.99 -14.69
N LYS A 216 -7.12 5.89 -15.22
CA LYS A 216 -8.38 5.91 -16.01
C LYS A 216 -9.62 5.49 -15.22
N GLY A 217 -9.45 4.90 -14.03
CA GLY A 217 -10.54 4.52 -13.14
C GLY A 217 -10.92 5.60 -12.12
N THR A 218 -11.59 5.18 -11.04
CA THR A 218 -11.98 6.06 -9.93
C THR A 218 -10.77 6.49 -9.11
N PHE A 219 -10.55 7.79 -8.96
CA PHE A 219 -9.43 8.33 -8.19
C PHE A 219 -9.92 8.85 -6.83
N ILE A 220 -9.30 8.39 -5.74
CA ILE A 220 -9.64 8.81 -4.38
C ILE A 220 -8.46 9.59 -3.82
N ALA A 221 -8.64 10.86 -3.50
CA ALA A 221 -7.63 11.65 -2.83
C ALA A 221 -7.87 11.70 -1.32
N ALA A 222 -6.80 11.59 -0.53
CA ALA A 222 -6.89 11.65 0.93
C ALA A 222 -5.73 12.44 1.53
N GLY A 223 -6.01 13.13 2.64
CA GLY A 223 -4.99 13.87 3.39
C GLY A 223 -5.49 15.25 3.80
N ARG A 224 -5.92 15.38 5.06
CA ARG A 224 -6.35 16.64 5.70
C ARG A 224 -7.37 17.46 4.90
N TYR A 225 -8.31 16.78 4.26
CA TYR A 225 -9.50 17.41 3.71
C TYR A 225 -10.45 17.86 4.83
N ASN A 226 -11.00 19.06 4.70
CA ASN A 226 -12.25 19.44 5.35
C ASN A 226 -13.39 19.42 4.31
N GLY A 227 -14.61 19.80 4.70
CA GLY A 227 -15.77 19.80 3.79
C GLY A 227 -15.56 20.67 2.54
N ASP A 228 -15.01 21.86 2.72
CA ASP A 228 -14.79 22.82 1.62
C ASP A 228 -13.70 22.35 0.66
N ASP A 229 -12.54 21.94 1.19
CA ASP A 229 -11.43 21.37 0.41
C ASP A 229 -11.91 20.15 -0.39
N GLY A 230 -12.77 19.30 0.20
CA GLY A 230 -13.29 18.10 -0.45
C GLY A 230 -14.23 18.42 -1.61
N ASN A 231 -15.17 19.36 -1.39
CA ASN A 231 -16.06 19.84 -2.45
C ASN A 231 -15.29 20.48 -3.59
N LYS A 232 -14.25 21.26 -3.27
CA LYS A 232 -13.39 21.88 -4.27
C LYS A 232 -12.65 20.85 -5.12
N ALA A 233 -11.98 19.89 -4.49
CA ALA A 233 -11.30 18.83 -5.23
C ALA A 233 -12.26 18.08 -6.16
N MET A 234 -13.48 17.76 -5.71
CA MET A 234 -14.47 17.13 -6.58
C MET A 234 -14.90 18.03 -7.76
N ALA A 235 -15.12 19.32 -7.52
CA ALA A 235 -15.51 20.28 -8.56
C ALA A 235 -14.41 20.48 -9.61
N ASP A 236 -13.15 20.44 -9.18
CA ASP A 236 -11.98 20.59 -10.04
C ASP A 236 -11.62 19.27 -10.77
N ASN A 237 -12.39 18.19 -10.56
CA ASN A 237 -12.11 16.81 -11.02
C ASN A 237 -10.75 16.28 -10.51
N TYR A 238 -10.51 16.62 -9.25
CA TYR A 238 -9.28 16.62 -8.48
C TYR A 238 -8.21 17.59 -9.01
#